data_AF-A0A1H4M816-F1
#
_entry.id   AF-A0A1H4M816-F1
#
_cell.length_a   1.000
_cell.length_b   1.000
_cell.length_c   1.000
_cell.angle_alpha   90.00
_cell.angle_beta   90.00
_cell.angle_gamma   90.00
#
_symmetry.space_group_name_H-M   'P 1'
#
loop_
_entity.id
_entity.type
_entity.pdbx_description
1 polymer ?
#
loop_
_entity_poly.entity_id
_entity_poly.type
_entity_poly.pdbx_seq_one_letter_code
_entity_poly.pdbx_strand_id
1 'polypeptide(L)'
;MFEAVVELYRKIGRPPINTEGSFSFSGPATSELLELHNRVRELPSSFGEMSYSRIINSEITFEYTVVSAGENSFFENFELLVQKTPSLGTGSHLKNFYVISDDWASFDTSPNDSNSKIIKVCELIKDLSKVAASEHPQSSFYNLVFSTPAAPNKPPKTIVIQTKITKEILFIPLNKTSLIHSLANEEHKGRIHLEERRAILNGAICECLESLTEEQGNKFMHILHSWNSIIDNYWRNFQIYIHSFSFEKTRKEFAQAELDYGTKLSSAFSDLAGKLLALPVSLVALLALNKATGKLEIAVAATGLFITSLIIFGILINQALNVQRLNNSLEASFDNLSKKLTTYPKNLQRLIESSIKNIRTQKKVVSATLIAFSALSFAPSIGAIIVLYFKYQEPINSWVEKLIQQC
;
A
#
# COMPACT_ATOMS: atom_id res chain seq x y z
N MET A 1 -44.06 21.06 -10.80
CA MET A 1 -45.37 20.54 -10.34
C MET A 1 -45.49 20.66 -8.83
N PHE A 2 -44.67 19.93 -8.05
CA PHE A 2 -44.65 20.06 -6.59
C PHE A 2 -44.39 21.48 -6.07
N GLU A 3 -43.52 22.23 -6.75
CA GLU A 3 -43.27 23.66 -6.49
C GLU A 3 -44.56 24.50 -6.42
N ALA A 4 -45.58 24.19 -7.24
CA ALA A 4 -46.86 24.89 -7.22
C ALA A 4 -47.59 24.73 -5.87
N VAL A 5 -47.49 23.53 -5.27
CA VAL A 5 -48.15 23.19 -4.00
C VAL A 5 -47.45 23.92 -2.86
N VAL A 6 -46.12 23.94 -2.87
CA VAL A 6 -45.31 24.68 -1.88
C VAL A 6 -45.52 26.19 -2.01
N GLU A 7 -45.55 26.70 -3.24
CA GLU A 7 -45.85 28.11 -3.52
C GLU A 7 -47.23 28.49 -3.00
N LEU A 8 -48.25 27.64 -3.24
CA LEU A 8 -49.61 27.86 -2.74
C LEU A 8 -49.61 27.92 -1.22
N TYR A 9 -48.99 26.93 -0.56
CA TYR A 9 -48.89 26.85 0.90
C TYR A 9 -48.17 28.06 1.53
N ARG A 10 -47.10 28.54 0.89
CA ARG A 10 -46.39 29.77 1.29
C ARG A 10 -47.27 31.00 1.13
N LYS A 11 -47.95 31.14 -0.01
CA LYS A 11 -48.78 32.31 -0.36
C LYS A 11 -49.95 32.51 0.60
N ILE A 12 -50.55 31.42 1.07
CA ILE A 12 -51.67 31.46 2.03
C ILE A 12 -51.23 31.63 3.50
N GLY A 13 -49.94 31.87 3.74
CA GLY A 13 -49.40 32.15 5.08
C GLY A 13 -49.03 30.91 5.91
N ARG A 14 -48.83 29.75 5.28
CA ARG A 14 -48.41 28.48 5.94
C ARG A 14 -49.33 28.08 7.10
N PRO A 15 -50.63 27.85 6.84
CA PRO A 15 -51.58 27.41 7.87
C PRO A 15 -51.12 26.10 8.52
N PRO A 16 -51.48 25.86 9.79
CA PRO A 16 -51.15 24.62 10.46
C PRO A 16 -51.78 23.43 9.73
N ILE A 17 -51.01 22.36 9.58
CA ILE A 17 -51.49 21.10 9.02
C ILE A 17 -52.11 20.29 10.15
N ASN A 18 -53.33 19.79 9.94
CA ASN A 18 -54.05 18.99 10.94
C ASN A 18 -53.49 17.55 11.03
N THR A 19 -54.05 16.75 11.93
CA THR A 19 -53.64 15.35 12.15
C THR A 19 -53.85 14.44 10.94
N GLU A 20 -54.73 14.82 10.01
CA GLU A 20 -55.00 14.08 8.77
C GLU A 20 -54.04 14.49 7.63
N GLY A 21 -53.16 15.47 7.87
CA GLY A 21 -52.25 15.96 6.85
C GLY A 21 -52.91 16.95 5.89
N SER A 22 -54.02 17.59 6.26
CA SER A 22 -54.65 18.65 5.46
C SER A 22 -54.48 20.03 6.09
N PHE A 23 -54.44 21.04 5.22
CA PHE A 23 -54.51 22.44 5.61
C PHE A 23 -55.67 23.11 4.91
N SER A 24 -56.27 24.10 5.58
CA SER A 24 -57.39 24.86 5.04
C SER A 24 -57.07 26.36 4.98
N PHE A 25 -57.70 27.04 4.04
CA PHE A 25 -57.58 28.48 3.88
C PHE A 25 -58.95 29.08 3.56
N SER A 26 -59.22 30.25 4.11
CA SER A 26 -60.36 31.09 3.75
C SER A 26 -59.92 32.54 3.70
N GLY A 27 -60.09 33.21 2.55
CA GLY A 27 -59.64 34.59 2.39
C GLY A 27 -59.93 35.17 1.00
N PRO A 28 -59.44 36.38 0.70
CA PRO A 28 -59.72 37.06 -0.56
C PRO A 28 -59.12 36.32 -1.76
N ALA A 29 -59.93 36.15 -2.81
CA ALA A 29 -59.57 35.48 -4.04
C ALA A 29 -58.82 36.45 -4.99
N THR A 30 -57.54 36.70 -4.72
CA THR A 30 -56.70 37.48 -5.64
C THR A 30 -56.44 36.71 -6.94
N SER A 31 -56.24 37.42 -8.06
CA SER A 31 -56.05 36.79 -9.38
C SER A 31 -54.87 35.80 -9.40
N GLU A 32 -53.75 36.15 -8.75
CA GLU A 32 -52.58 35.27 -8.62
C GLU A 32 -52.88 34.01 -7.80
N LEU A 33 -53.65 34.13 -6.71
CA LEU A 33 -54.02 32.99 -5.87
C LEU A 33 -54.98 32.05 -6.61
N LEU A 34 -55.91 32.59 -7.41
CA LEU A 34 -56.83 31.81 -8.22
C LEU A 34 -56.13 31.01 -9.31
N GLU A 35 -55.15 31.61 -9.99
CA GLU A 35 -54.34 30.92 -11.00
C GLU A 35 -53.55 29.76 -10.38
N LEU A 36 -52.89 30.02 -9.24
CA LEU A 36 -52.11 29.02 -8.52
C LEU A 36 -52.99 27.90 -7.95
N HIS A 37 -54.14 28.25 -7.38
CA HIS A 37 -55.15 27.30 -6.90
C HIS A 37 -55.65 26.37 -8.02
N ASN A 38 -56.00 26.91 -9.19
CA ASN A 38 -56.47 26.11 -10.33
C ASN A 38 -55.37 25.16 -10.83
N ARG A 39 -54.14 25.66 -10.92
CA ARG A 39 -52.98 24.83 -11.28
C ARG A 39 -52.75 23.67 -10.30
N VAL A 40 -52.89 23.91 -9.00
CA VAL A 40 -52.74 22.87 -7.97
C VAL A 40 -53.91 21.86 -7.99
N ARG A 41 -55.13 22.33 -8.27
CA ARG A 41 -56.33 21.48 -8.36
C ARG A 41 -56.24 20.44 -9.48
N GLU A 42 -55.56 20.76 -10.58
CA GLU A 42 -55.38 19.86 -11.73
C GLU A 42 -54.21 18.87 -11.55
N LEU A 43 -53.45 18.95 -10.45
CA LEU A 43 -52.32 18.06 -10.22
C LEU A 43 -52.77 16.62 -9.92
N PRO A 44 -51.98 15.60 -10.32
CA PRO A 44 -52.19 14.23 -9.90
C PRO A 44 -52.14 14.06 -8.38
N SER A 45 -52.84 13.04 -7.86
CA SER A 45 -52.88 12.71 -6.42
C SER A 45 -51.51 12.42 -5.80
N SER A 46 -50.48 12.14 -6.60
CA SER A 46 -49.08 12.02 -6.16
C SER A 46 -48.47 13.31 -5.61
N PHE A 47 -49.16 14.45 -5.73
CA PHE A 47 -48.75 15.74 -5.17
C PHE A 47 -49.65 16.20 -4.01
N GLY A 48 -50.71 15.44 -3.71
CA GLY A 48 -51.77 15.81 -2.76
C GLY A 48 -53.13 15.93 -3.46
N GLU A 49 -54.19 16.13 -2.67
CA GLU A 49 -55.57 16.18 -3.17
C GLU A 49 -56.33 17.38 -2.59
N MET A 50 -57.08 18.06 -3.45
CA MET A 50 -57.96 19.16 -3.05
C MET A 50 -59.34 18.61 -2.70
N SER A 51 -59.54 18.28 -1.42
CA SER A 51 -60.77 17.68 -0.90
C SER A 51 -61.97 18.64 -0.96
N TYR A 52 -61.73 19.94 -0.79
CA TYR A 52 -62.76 20.97 -0.82
C TYR A 52 -62.27 22.23 -1.51
N SER A 53 -63.12 22.86 -2.33
CA SER A 53 -62.86 24.18 -2.90
C SER A 53 -64.17 24.88 -3.25
N ARG A 54 -64.33 26.12 -2.77
CA ARG A 54 -65.49 26.97 -3.02
C ARG A 54 -65.06 28.43 -3.16
N ILE A 55 -65.63 29.11 -4.15
CA ILE A 55 -65.40 30.54 -4.38
C ILE A 55 -66.77 31.24 -4.27
N ILE A 56 -66.92 32.17 -3.34
CA ILE A 56 -68.16 32.96 -3.13
C ILE A 56 -67.77 34.42 -2.90
N ASN A 57 -68.45 35.37 -3.56
CA ASN A 57 -68.32 36.81 -3.28
C ASN A 57 -66.87 37.34 -3.23
N SER A 58 -66.00 36.86 -4.12
CA SER A 58 -64.56 37.21 -4.16
C SER A 58 -63.72 36.68 -2.98
N GLU A 59 -64.23 35.71 -2.23
CA GLU A 59 -63.48 34.91 -1.26
C GLU A 59 -63.34 33.47 -1.76
N ILE A 60 -62.18 32.87 -1.49
CA ILE A 60 -61.88 31.48 -1.77
C ILE A 60 -61.71 30.72 -0.44
N THR A 61 -62.38 29.58 -0.35
CA THR A 61 -62.23 28.64 0.75
C THR A 61 -61.88 27.27 0.18
N PHE A 62 -60.78 26.67 0.65
CA PHE A 62 -60.38 25.34 0.19
C PHE A 62 -59.68 24.54 1.29
N GLU A 63 -59.65 23.22 1.11
CA GLU A 63 -58.92 22.28 1.94
C GLU A 63 -58.07 21.38 1.05
N TYR A 64 -56.78 21.30 1.37
CA TYR A 64 -55.81 20.53 0.62
C TYR A 64 -55.09 19.53 1.52
N THR A 65 -55.10 18.26 1.12
CA THR A 65 -54.40 17.17 1.80
C THR A 65 -53.04 16.94 1.15
N VAL A 66 -51.96 17.13 1.93
CA VAL A 66 -50.59 16.93 1.45
C VAL A 66 -50.17 15.47 1.54
N VAL A 67 -49.21 15.07 0.69
CA VAL A 67 -48.57 13.76 0.82
C VAL A 67 -47.70 13.73 2.08
N SER A 68 -47.85 12.67 2.88
CA SER A 68 -47.25 12.59 4.21
C SER A 68 -46.00 11.69 4.31
N ALA A 69 -45.63 11.01 3.21
CA ALA A 69 -44.44 10.17 3.11
C ALA A 69 -43.98 9.96 1.65
N GLY A 70 -42.66 9.92 1.44
CA GLY A 70 -42.05 9.73 0.12
C GLY A 70 -41.78 11.02 -0.63
N GLU A 71 -41.75 10.95 -1.97
CA GLU A 71 -41.57 12.12 -2.83
C GLU A 71 -42.77 13.06 -2.76
N ASN A 72 -42.53 14.34 -3.04
CA ASN A 72 -43.55 15.41 -3.02
C ASN A 72 -44.28 15.54 -1.67
N SER A 73 -43.59 15.21 -0.58
CA SER A 73 -44.17 15.20 0.76
C SER A 73 -43.83 16.42 1.59
N PHE A 74 -44.70 16.71 2.55
CA PHE A 74 -44.49 17.73 3.56
C PHE A 74 -44.05 17.06 4.86
N PHE A 75 -43.01 17.61 5.47
CA PHE A 75 -42.50 17.18 6.76
C PHE A 75 -42.51 18.36 7.73
N GLU A 76 -42.91 18.12 8.97
CA GLU A 76 -42.91 19.17 9.99
C GLU A 76 -41.48 19.66 10.28
N ASN A 77 -40.53 18.73 10.40
CA ASN A 77 -39.11 18.99 10.62
C ASN A 77 -38.24 17.87 10.01
N PHE A 78 -36.92 18.07 9.98
CA PHE A 78 -35.97 17.09 9.45
C PHE A 78 -35.92 15.77 10.25
N GLU A 79 -36.24 15.77 11.56
CA GLU A 79 -36.27 14.52 12.34
C GLU A 79 -37.38 13.59 11.84
N LEU A 80 -38.57 14.15 11.58
CA LEU A 80 -39.71 13.41 11.04
C LEU A 80 -39.47 12.97 9.59
N LEU A 81 -38.76 13.77 8.79
CA LEU A 81 -38.33 13.37 7.45
C LEU A 81 -37.49 12.09 7.52
N VAL A 82 -36.49 12.04 8.41
CA VAL A 82 -35.64 10.86 8.57
C VAL A 82 -36.43 9.65 9.07
N GLN A 83 -37.34 9.85 10.02
CA GLN A 83 -38.17 8.75 10.57
C GLN A 83 -39.16 8.19 9.55
N LYS A 84 -39.80 9.05 8.75
CA LYS A 84 -40.80 8.66 7.75
C LYS A 84 -40.20 8.22 6.41
N THR A 85 -38.88 8.31 6.26
CA THR A 85 -38.18 7.90 5.03
C THR A 85 -37.15 6.79 5.32
N PRO A 86 -37.60 5.54 5.64
CA PRO A 86 -36.68 4.44 5.87
C PRO A 86 -35.75 4.16 4.69
N SER A 87 -36.20 4.45 3.46
CA SER A 87 -35.41 4.26 2.22
C SER A 87 -34.10 5.03 2.21
N LEU A 88 -33.89 6.05 3.06
CA LEU A 88 -32.59 6.71 3.23
C LEU A 88 -31.47 5.70 3.56
N GLY A 89 -31.81 4.59 4.23
CA GLY A 89 -30.85 3.52 4.52
C GLY A 89 -30.31 2.80 3.28
N THR A 90 -30.92 2.98 2.11
CA THR A 90 -30.41 2.49 0.81
C THR A 90 -29.46 3.49 0.13
N GLY A 91 -29.11 4.60 0.80
CA GLY A 91 -28.33 5.67 0.20
C GLY A 91 -29.07 6.46 -0.89
N SER A 92 -30.38 6.25 -1.05
CA SER A 92 -31.26 7.14 -1.80
C SER A 92 -31.68 8.31 -0.93
N HIS A 93 -31.96 9.47 -1.54
CA HIS A 93 -32.51 10.64 -0.86
C HIS A 93 -33.68 11.18 -1.68
N LEU A 94 -34.62 11.84 -1.01
CA LEU A 94 -35.78 12.45 -1.66
C LEU A 94 -35.32 13.64 -2.51
N LYS A 95 -35.89 13.76 -3.72
CA LYS A 95 -35.59 14.87 -4.63
C LYS A 95 -36.53 16.05 -4.40
N ASN A 96 -37.80 15.77 -4.11
CA ASN A 96 -38.86 16.76 -3.93
C ASN A 96 -39.50 16.60 -2.56
N PHE A 97 -39.28 17.56 -1.66
CA PHE A 97 -39.97 17.62 -0.37
C PHE A 97 -39.94 19.04 0.20
N TYR A 98 -40.77 19.28 1.20
CA TYR A 98 -40.83 20.55 1.91
C TYR A 98 -40.79 20.34 3.43
N VAL A 99 -40.04 21.19 4.13
CA VAL A 99 -39.91 21.19 5.59
C VAL A 99 -40.56 22.45 6.15
N ILE A 100 -41.61 22.27 6.97
CA ILE A 100 -42.48 23.35 7.44
C ILE A 100 -41.76 24.25 8.45
N SER A 101 -41.08 23.66 9.43
CA SER A 101 -40.39 24.42 10.51
C SER A 101 -39.37 25.42 9.97
N ASP A 102 -38.69 25.03 8.89
CA ASP A 102 -37.55 25.74 8.33
C ASP A 102 -37.96 26.61 7.12
N ASP A 103 -39.21 26.52 6.68
CA ASP A 103 -39.72 27.08 5.42
C ASP A 103 -38.78 26.81 4.25
N TRP A 104 -38.41 25.53 4.10
CA TRP A 104 -37.38 25.13 3.16
C TRP A 104 -37.84 23.97 2.28
N ALA A 105 -37.75 24.16 0.97
CA ALA A 105 -38.00 23.14 -0.03
C ALA A 105 -36.69 22.61 -0.61
N SER A 106 -36.70 21.34 -1.04
CA SER A 106 -35.51 20.70 -1.61
C SER A 106 -35.00 21.33 -2.92
N PHE A 107 -35.85 22.13 -3.57
CA PHE A 107 -35.53 22.87 -4.80
C PHE A 107 -35.27 24.36 -4.55
N ASP A 108 -35.29 24.84 -3.30
CA ASP A 108 -34.90 26.21 -2.99
C ASP A 108 -33.40 26.43 -3.26
N THR A 109 -33.03 27.63 -3.69
CA THR A 109 -31.64 27.96 -4.05
C THR A 109 -30.70 28.03 -2.85
N SER A 110 -31.22 28.30 -1.66
CA SER A 110 -30.43 28.36 -0.43
C SER A 110 -30.18 26.94 0.10
N PRO A 111 -28.93 26.50 0.30
CA PRO A 111 -28.65 25.19 0.86
C PRO A 111 -29.07 25.11 2.34
N ASN A 112 -29.61 23.97 2.75
CA ASN A 112 -29.91 23.66 4.14
C ASN A 112 -28.89 22.67 4.71
N ASP A 113 -28.35 22.96 5.91
CA ASP A 113 -27.33 22.13 6.57
C ASP A 113 -27.85 20.72 6.91
N SER A 114 -29.07 20.60 7.42
CA SER A 114 -29.70 19.33 7.77
C SER A 114 -29.87 18.44 6.53
N ASN A 115 -30.35 19.01 5.43
CA ASN A 115 -30.44 18.27 4.17
C ASN A 115 -29.06 17.84 3.65
N SER A 116 -28.07 18.73 3.74
CA SER A 116 -26.69 18.44 3.31
C SER A 116 -26.08 17.27 4.10
N LYS A 117 -26.38 17.16 5.41
CA LYS A 117 -25.97 16.02 6.24
C LYS A 117 -26.64 14.72 5.81
N ILE A 118 -27.94 14.75 5.54
CA ILE A 118 -28.68 13.57 5.04
C ILE A 118 -28.08 13.07 3.72
N ILE A 119 -27.83 13.98 2.77
CA ILE A 119 -27.23 13.64 1.47
C ILE A 119 -25.85 13.00 1.67
N LYS A 120 -24.99 13.60 2.52
CA LYS A 120 -23.66 13.05 2.83
C LYS A 120 -23.71 11.63 3.41
N VAL A 121 -24.66 11.35 4.31
CA VAL A 121 -24.85 9.99 4.86
C VAL A 121 -25.28 9.03 3.75
N CYS A 122 -26.19 9.45 2.88
CA CYS A 122 -26.68 8.64 1.78
C CYS A 122 -25.58 8.30 0.77
N GLU A 123 -24.73 9.28 0.44
CA GLU A 123 -23.54 9.08 -0.40
C GLU A 123 -22.54 8.13 0.27
N LEU A 124 -22.30 8.30 1.58
CA LEU A 124 -21.42 7.40 2.31
C LEU A 124 -21.94 5.95 2.31
N ILE A 125 -23.25 5.73 2.43
CA ILE A 125 -23.84 4.38 2.33
C ILE A 125 -23.53 3.76 0.97
N LYS A 126 -23.70 4.52 -0.13
CA LYS A 126 -23.38 4.05 -1.49
C LYS A 126 -21.90 3.76 -1.68
N ASP A 127 -21.02 4.59 -1.12
CA ASP A 127 -19.58 4.38 -1.23
C ASP A 127 -19.13 3.17 -0.38
N LEU A 128 -19.70 3.00 0.82
CA LEU A 128 -19.45 1.82 1.66
C LEU A 128 -19.97 0.53 1.01
N SER A 129 -21.09 0.58 0.28
CA SER A 129 -21.64 -0.61 -0.37
C SER A 129 -20.71 -1.16 -1.45
N LYS A 130 -19.98 -0.27 -2.15
CA LYS A 130 -18.95 -0.63 -3.14
C LYS A 130 -17.63 -1.10 -2.54
N VAL A 131 -17.33 -0.73 -1.29
CA VAL A 131 -16.08 -1.10 -0.60
C VAL A 131 -16.25 -2.34 0.29
N ALA A 132 -17.48 -2.62 0.73
CA ALA A 132 -17.81 -3.83 1.48
C ALA A 132 -17.43 -5.09 0.69
N ALA A 133 -17.16 -6.19 1.41
CA ALA A 133 -16.85 -7.47 0.79
C ALA A 133 -18.05 -8.03 0.00
N SER A 134 -19.26 -7.76 0.49
CA SER A 134 -20.50 -7.96 -0.26
C SER A 134 -21.60 -7.03 0.21
N GLU A 135 -22.51 -6.68 -0.70
CA GLU A 135 -23.73 -5.92 -0.44
C GLU A 135 -24.97 -6.77 -0.72
N HIS A 136 -25.97 -6.69 0.16
CA HIS A 136 -27.29 -7.27 -0.09
C HIS A 136 -28.36 -6.17 0.11
N PRO A 137 -28.89 -5.58 -0.98
CA PRO A 137 -29.96 -4.59 -0.88
C PRO A 137 -31.22 -5.20 -0.25
N GLN A 138 -31.86 -4.41 0.61
CA GLN A 138 -33.20 -4.65 1.14
C GLN A 138 -34.11 -3.48 0.73
N SER A 139 -35.41 -3.58 1.03
CA SER A 139 -36.39 -2.55 0.66
C SER A 139 -36.09 -1.16 1.25
N SER A 140 -35.44 -1.10 2.42
CA SER A 140 -35.19 0.14 3.16
C SER A 140 -33.74 0.33 3.62
N PHE A 141 -32.87 -0.68 3.48
CA PHE A 141 -31.48 -0.58 3.89
C PHE A 141 -30.60 -1.56 3.12
N TYR A 142 -29.29 -1.49 3.29
CA TYR A 142 -28.35 -2.51 2.86
C TYR A 142 -27.90 -3.37 4.03
N ASN A 143 -27.70 -4.65 3.77
CA ASN A 143 -26.83 -5.50 4.59
C ASN A 143 -25.44 -5.51 3.97
N LEU A 144 -24.50 -4.84 4.61
CA LEU A 144 -23.12 -4.76 4.17
C LEU A 144 -22.27 -5.74 4.97
N VAL A 145 -21.50 -6.57 4.28
CA VAL A 145 -20.62 -7.57 4.89
C VAL A 145 -19.20 -7.05 4.88
N PHE A 146 -18.60 -6.97 6.06
CA PHE A 146 -17.20 -6.62 6.24
C PHE A 146 -16.47 -7.81 6.84
N SER A 147 -15.28 -8.10 6.31
CA SER A 147 -14.45 -9.20 6.79
C SER A 147 -13.03 -8.72 7.04
N THR A 148 -12.40 -9.36 8.02
CA THR A 148 -10.96 -9.24 8.27
C THR A 148 -10.24 -10.48 7.76
N PRO A 149 -9.07 -10.33 7.12
CA PRO A 149 -8.28 -11.48 6.71
C PRO A 149 -7.81 -12.28 7.94
N ALA A 150 -7.66 -13.59 7.78
CA ALA A 150 -7.14 -14.45 8.83
C ALA A 150 -5.72 -14.03 9.21
N ALA A 151 -5.47 -13.79 10.50
CA ALA A 151 -4.14 -13.56 11.04
C ALA A 151 -3.65 -14.81 11.79
N PRO A 152 -2.33 -15.02 11.94
CA PRO A 152 -1.78 -16.22 12.58
C PRO A 152 -2.38 -16.54 13.96
N ASN A 153 -2.83 -15.52 14.70
CA ASN A 153 -3.39 -15.63 16.05
C ASN A 153 -4.86 -15.16 16.17
N LYS A 154 -5.54 -14.83 15.05
CA LYS A 154 -6.96 -14.41 15.06
C LYS A 154 -7.69 -14.97 13.84
N PRO A 155 -8.78 -15.74 14.03
CA PRO A 155 -9.59 -16.20 12.91
C PRO A 155 -10.21 -15.01 12.16
N PRO A 156 -10.53 -15.18 10.87
CA PRO A 156 -11.19 -14.13 10.09
C PRO A 156 -12.55 -13.81 10.72
N LYS A 157 -12.77 -12.54 11.05
CA LYS A 157 -14.03 -12.06 11.60
C LYS A 157 -14.88 -11.47 10.49
N THR A 158 -16.13 -11.88 10.40
CA THR A 158 -17.14 -11.35 9.49
C THR A 158 -18.21 -10.64 10.29
N ILE A 159 -18.53 -9.39 9.91
CA ILE A 159 -19.56 -8.58 10.55
C ILE A 159 -20.53 -8.11 9.47
N VAL A 160 -21.83 -8.29 9.74
CA VAL A 160 -22.91 -7.73 8.92
C VAL A 160 -23.42 -6.44 9.57
N ILE A 161 -23.49 -5.37 8.78
CA ILE A 161 -23.99 -4.06 9.19
C ILE A 161 -25.26 -3.76 8.40
N GLN A 162 -26.34 -3.43 9.11
CA GLN A 162 -27.58 -2.92 8.51
C GLN A 162 -27.51 -1.40 8.48
N THR A 163 -27.60 -0.78 7.30
CA THR A 163 -27.50 0.69 7.14
C THR A 163 -28.77 1.45 7.52
N LYS A 164 -29.39 1.07 8.65
CA LYS A 164 -30.58 1.75 9.17
C LYS A 164 -30.18 3.11 9.74
N ILE A 165 -30.92 4.15 9.37
CA ILE A 165 -30.66 5.52 9.80
C ILE A 165 -31.63 5.92 10.91
N THR A 166 -31.17 6.73 11.86
CA THR A 166 -32.01 7.39 12.87
C THR A 166 -31.84 8.90 12.79
N LYS A 167 -32.73 9.67 13.43
CA LYS A 167 -32.66 11.15 13.47
C LYS A 167 -31.32 11.72 13.98
N GLU A 168 -30.55 10.91 14.69
CA GLU A 168 -29.23 11.29 15.21
C GLU A 168 -28.26 11.75 14.11
N ILE A 169 -28.45 11.31 12.85
CA ILE A 169 -27.57 11.70 11.73
C ILE A 169 -27.52 13.22 11.50
N LEU A 170 -28.54 13.96 11.94
CA LEU A 170 -28.59 15.42 11.83
C LEU A 170 -27.55 16.11 12.74
N PHE A 171 -27.05 15.39 13.75
CA PHE A 171 -26.12 15.91 14.76
C PHE A 171 -24.70 15.34 14.62
N ILE A 172 -24.47 14.41 13.68
CA ILE A 172 -23.17 13.74 13.52
C ILE A 172 -22.31 14.49 12.47
N PRO A 173 -21.10 14.95 12.82
CA PRO A 173 -20.19 15.58 11.87
C PRO A 173 -19.44 14.52 11.05
N LEU A 174 -19.90 14.26 9.83
CA LEU A 174 -19.18 13.41 8.87
C LEU A 174 -18.13 14.20 8.09
N ASN A 175 -16.88 14.03 8.51
CA ASN A 175 -15.70 14.60 7.84
C ASN A 175 -14.98 13.55 6.99
N LYS A 176 -14.14 14.01 6.04
CA LYS A 176 -13.20 13.18 5.26
C LYS A 176 -13.86 12.01 4.47
N THR A 177 -15.14 12.12 4.08
CA THR A 177 -15.85 11.09 3.29
C THR A 177 -15.25 10.88 1.89
N SER A 178 -14.50 11.87 1.38
CA SER A 178 -13.79 11.79 0.10
C SER A 178 -12.80 10.62 0.00
N LEU A 179 -12.23 10.16 1.12
CA LEU A 179 -11.40 8.96 1.12
C LEU A 179 -12.18 7.74 0.63
N ILE A 180 -13.40 7.54 1.15
CA ILE A 180 -14.20 6.35 0.83
C ILE A 180 -14.68 6.44 -0.60
N HIS A 181 -15.09 7.62 -1.04
CA HIS A 181 -15.40 7.90 -2.42
C HIS A 181 -14.27 7.48 -3.37
N SER A 182 -13.01 7.80 -3.01
CA SER A 182 -11.85 7.39 -3.81
C SER A 182 -11.60 5.87 -3.80
N LEU A 183 -11.92 5.18 -2.70
CA LEU A 183 -11.81 3.72 -2.59
C LEU A 183 -12.95 2.99 -3.31
N ALA A 184 -14.12 3.63 -3.41
CA ALA A 184 -15.32 3.14 -4.06
C ALA A 184 -15.31 3.36 -5.59
N ASN A 185 -14.43 4.23 -6.11
CA ASN A 185 -14.37 4.50 -7.53
C ASN A 185 -13.84 3.29 -8.34
N GLU A 186 -14.71 2.69 -9.15
CA GLU A 186 -14.41 1.55 -10.02
C GLU A 186 -13.40 1.89 -11.13
N GLU A 187 -13.21 3.17 -11.49
CA GLU A 187 -12.13 3.57 -12.43
C GLU A 187 -10.72 3.30 -11.88
N HIS A 188 -10.61 3.03 -10.59
CA HIS A 188 -9.35 2.68 -9.94
C HIS A 188 -9.17 1.17 -9.80
N LYS A 189 -10.13 0.35 -10.25
CA LYS A 189 -10.03 -1.11 -10.24
C LYS A 189 -8.84 -1.55 -11.07
N GLY A 190 -7.95 -2.33 -10.44
CA GLY A 190 -6.67 -2.75 -11.04
C GLY A 190 -5.49 -1.80 -10.79
N ARG A 191 -5.69 -0.67 -10.10
CA ARG A 191 -4.56 0.08 -9.52
C ARG A 191 -3.91 -0.76 -8.44
N ILE A 192 -2.58 -0.76 -8.45
CA ILE A 192 -1.75 -1.48 -7.48
C ILE A 192 -2.16 -1.05 -6.05
N HIS A 193 -2.48 -2.02 -5.20
CA HIS A 193 -2.84 -1.87 -3.79
C HIS A 193 -4.25 -1.33 -3.46
N LEU A 194 -5.19 -1.26 -4.41
CA LEU A 194 -6.57 -0.85 -4.09
C LEU A 194 -7.26 -1.84 -3.16
N GLU A 195 -7.16 -3.14 -3.45
CA GLU A 195 -7.78 -4.21 -2.66
C GLU A 195 -7.22 -4.25 -1.24
N GLU A 196 -5.91 -4.07 -1.07
CA GLU A 196 -5.26 -4.00 0.24
C GLU A 196 -5.72 -2.76 1.02
N ARG A 197 -5.90 -1.61 0.34
CA ARG A 197 -6.48 -0.42 0.97
C ARG A 197 -7.92 -0.65 1.42
N ARG A 198 -8.75 -1.30 0.60
CA ARG A 198 -10.12 -1.69 0.99
C ARG A 198 -10.11 -2.65 2.18
N ALA A 199 -9.22 -3.64 2.18
CA ALA A 199 -9.05 -4.58 3.29
C ALA A 199 -8.64 -3.90 4.60
N ILE A 200 -7.76 -2.89 4.54
CA ILE A 200 -7.36 -2.11 5.72
C ILE A 200 -8.54 -1.29 6.27
N LEU A 201 -9.38 -0.72 5.39
CA LEU A 201 -10.61 -0.03 5.81
C LEU A 201 -11.59 -1.01 6.47
N ASN A 202 -11.81 -2.18 5.86
CA ASN A 202 -12.68 -3.21 6.41
C ASN A 202 -12.17 -3.68 7.78
N GLY A 203 -10.85 -3.78 7.95
CA GLY A 203 -10.19 -3.99 9.25
C GLY A 203 -10.55 -2.93 10.28
N ALA A 204 -10.39 -1.64 9.93
CA ALA A 204 -10.68 -0.54 10.85
C ALA A 204 -12.17 -0.48 11.25
N ILE A 205 -13.09 -0.78 10.32
CA ILE A 205 -14.53 -0.87 10.61
C ILE A 205 -14.81 -2.06 11.55
N CYS A 206 -14.25 -3.23 11.26
CA CYS A 206 -14.44 -4.41 12.09
C CYS A 206 -13.90 -4.21 13.52
N GLU A 207 -12.72 -3.60 13.66
CA GLU A 207 -12.10 -3.27 14.95
C GLU A 207 -12.96 -2.29 15.77
N CYS A 208 -13.53 -1.27 15.12
CA CYS A 208 -14.46 -0.35 15.78
C CYS A 208 -15.69 -1.06 16.34
N LEU A 209 -16.11 -2.17 15.71
CA LEU A 209 -17.27 -2.95 16.13
C LEU A 209 -16.89 -4.15 17.01
N GLU A 210 -15.62 -4.34 17.37
CA GLU A 210 -15.20 -5.49 18.19
C GLU A 210 -15.76 -5.46 19.61
N SER A 211 -15.97 -4.27 20.16
CA SER A 211 -16.46 -4.06 21.53
C SER A 211 -17.99 -4.08 21.66
N LEU A 212 -18.73 -4.10 20.54
CA LEU A 212 -20.19 -4.17 20.54
C LEU A 212 -20.65 -5.62 20.55
N THR A 213 -21.46 -5.98 21.54
CA THR A 213 -22.19 -7.25 21.53
C THR A 213 -23.28 -7.25 20.46
N GLU A 214 -23.70 -8.43 19.97
CA GLU A 214 -24.73 -8.53 18.92
C GLU A 214 -26.07 -7.90 19.31
N GLU A 215 -26.35 -7.81 20.61
CA GLU A 215 -27.56 -7.21 21.19
C GLU A 215 -27.49 -5.67 21.32
N GLN A 216 -26.33 -5.07 21.12
CA GLN A 216 -26.14 -3.62 21.30
C GLN A 216 -26.39 -2.83 20.03
N GLY A 217 -27.62 -2.31 19.92
CA GLY A 217 -27.95 -1.11 19.15
C GLY A 217 -27.71 -1.18 17.63
N ASN A 218 -27.92 -0.03 16.99
CA ASN A 218 -27.73 0.10 15.54
C ASN A 218 -26.24 0.26 15.21
N LYS A 219 -25.59 -0.83 14.75
CA LYS A 219 -24.15 -0.86 14.40
C LYS A 219 -23.76 0.22 13.40
N PHE A 220 -24.63 0.57 12.46
CA PHE A 220 -24.34 1.62 11.49
C PHE A 220 -24.28 3.00 12.15
N MET A 221 -25.20 3.29 13.07
CA MET A 221 -25.14 4.55 13.85
C MET A 221 -23.86 4.63 14.68
N HIS A 222 -23.39 3.52 15.24
CA HIS A 222 -22.10 3.50 15.94
C HIS A 222 -20.93 3.83 15.01
N ILE A 223 -20.93 3.33 13.77
CA ILE A 223 -19.92 3.69 12.77
C ILE A 223 -19.94 5.19 12.48
N LEU A 224 -21.12 5.79 12.34
CA LEU A 224 -21.25 7.22 12.07
C LEU A 224 -20.72 8.06 13.25
N HIS A 225 -21.05 7.67 14.49
CA HIS A 225 -20.52 8.33 15.70
C HIS A 225 -19.00 8.19 15.83
N SER A 226 -18.46 7.02 15.49
CA SER A 226 -17.03 6.71 15.57
C SER A 226 -16.26 7.04 14.28
N TRP A 227 -16.87 7.75 13.32
CA TRP A 227 -16.36 7.88 11.96
C TRP A 227 -14.93 8.42 11.89
N ASN A 228 -14.64 9.51 12.61
CA ASN A 228 -13.31 10.11 12.62
C ASN A 228 -12.25 9.13 13.17
N SER A 229 -12.60 8.35 14.20
CA SER A 229 -11.72 7.33 14.78
C SER A 229 -11.42 6.21 13.78
N ILE A 230 -12.43 5.76 13.02
CA ILE A 230 -12.25 4.76 11.96
C ILE A 230 -11.27 5.25 10.89
N ILE A 231 -11.40 6.51 10.45
CA ILE A 231 -10.50 7.10 9.45
C ILE A 231 -9.07 7.25 9.99
N ASP A 232 -8.91 7.67 11.24
CA ASP A 232 -7.59 7.79 11.84
C ASP A 232 -6.94 6.41 12.06
N ASN A 233 -7.71 5.39 12.41
CA ASN A 233 -7.24 4.01 12.51
C ASN A 233 -6.86 3.43 11.15
N TYR A 234 -7.68 3.69 10.12
CA TYR A 234 -7.35 3.35 8.73
C TYR A 234 -5.99 3.91 8.33
N TRP A 235 -5.75 5.21 8.55
CA TRP A 235 -4.48 5.83 8.17
C TRP A 235 -3.31 5.24 8.94
N ARG A 236 -3.47 4.99 10.24
CA ARG A 236 -2.45 4.32 11.07
C ARG A 236 -2.10 2.94 10.51
N ASN A 237 -3.10 2.11 10.24
CA ASN A 237 -2.91 0.76 9.71
C ASN A 237 -2.33 0.79 8.30
N PHE A 238 -2.72 1.77 7.48
CA PHE A 238 -2.14 1.99 6.15
C PHE A 238 -0.67 2.39 6.22
N GLN A 239 -0.27 3.26 7.15
CA GLN A 239 1.14 3.60 7.36
C GLN A 239 1.95 2.37 7.79
N ILE A 240 1.42 1.57 8.72
CA ILE A 240 2.06 0.31 9.14
C ILE A 240 2.26 -0.61 7.94
N TYR A 241 1.22 -0.81 7.12
CA TYR A 241 1.30 -1.62 5.90
C TYR A 241 2.40 -1.14 4.94
N ILE A 242 2.46 0.17 4.65
CA ILE A 242 3.49 0.75 3.76
C ILE A 242 4.90 0.58 4.35
N HIS A 243 5.07 0.77 5.66
CA HIS A 243 6.35 0.56 6.32
C HIS A 243 6.78 -0.91 6.29
N SER A 244 5.87 -1.85 6.56
CA SER A 244 6.15 -3.29 6.46
C SER A 244 6.50 -3.72 5.04
N PHE A 245 5.81 -3.19 4.03
CA PHE A 245 6.12 -3.47 2.63
C PHE A 245 7.51 -2.93 2.24
N SER A 246 7.82 -1.70 2.64
CA SER A 246 9.16 -1.12 2.43
C SER A 246 10.24 -1.93 3.13
N PHE A 247 9.96 -2.44 4.33
CA PHE A 247 10.87 -3.26 5.10
C PHE A 247 11.13 -4.61 4.42
N GLU A 248 10.09 -5.33 3.99
CA GLU A 248 10.24 -6.62 3.30
C GLU A 248 10.95 -6.46 1.96
N LYS A 249 10.67 -5.39 1.21
CA LYS A 249 11.42 -5.07 -0.01
C LYS A 249 12.91 -4.88 0.29
N THR A 250 13.23 -4.09 1.30
CA THR A 250 14.62 -3.83 1.73
C THR A 250 15.32 -5.12 2.16
N ARG A 251 14.64 -5.97 2.93
CA ARG A 251 15.15 -7.28 3.36
C ARG A 251 15.43 -8.20 2.17
N LYS A 252 14.55 -8.22 1.18
CA LYS A 252 14.71 -9.03 -0.04
C LYS A 252 15.88 -8.54 -0.89
N GLU A 253 16.01 -7.24 -1.09
CA GLU A 253 17.14 -6.62 -1.80
C GLU A 253 18.47 -6.97 -1.11
N PHE A 254 18.49 -6.91 0.23
CA PHE A 254 19.63 -7.31 1.03
C PHE A 254 20.00 -8.78 0.85
N ALA A 255 19.02 -9.68 1.00
CA ALA A 255 19.24 -11.12 0.84
C ALA A 255 19.74 -11.47 -0.57
N GLN A 256 19.22 -10.80 -1.60
CA GLN A 256 19.68 -10.99 -2.97
C GLN A 256 21.14 -10.53 -3.15
N ALA A 257 21.50 -9.35 -2.62
CA ALA A 257 22.88 -8.85 -2.69
C ALA A 257 23.87 -9.75 -1.96
N GLU A 258 23.48 -10.30 -0.81
CA GLU A 258 24.28 -11.29 -0.07
C GLU A 258 24.47 -12.58 -0.87
N LEU A 259 23.40 -13.13 -1.44
CA LEU A 259 23.46 -14.33 -2.28
C LEU A 259 24.36 -14.12 -3.51
N ASP A 260 24.13 -13.03 -4.25
CA ASP A 260 24.90 -12.71 -5.46
C ASP A 260 26.40 -12.58 -5.16
N TYR A 261 26.75 -11.94 -4.05
CA TYR A 261 28.14 -11.85 -3.61
C TYR A 261 28.72 -13.19 -3.19
N GLY A 262 27.98 -13.97 -2.39
CA GLY A 262 28.39 -15.31 -1.98
C GLY A 262 28.68 -16.22 -3.18
N THR A 263 27.81 -16.20 -4.18
CA THR A 263 27.99 -16.96 -5.43
C THR A 263 29.22 -16.49 -6.20
N LYS A 264 29.41 -15.17 -6.38
CA LYS A 264 30.57 -14.62 -7.09
C LYS A 264 31.88 -14.88 -6.37
N LEU A 265 31.90 -14.79 -5.04
CA LEU A 265 33.09 -15.07 -4.23
C LEU A 265 33.44 -16.56 -4.25
N SER A 266 32.44 -17.45 -4.14
CA SER A 266 32.62 -18.89 -4.26
C SER A 266 33.17 -19.29 -5.63
N SER A 267 32.65 -18.69 -6.70
CA SER A 267 33.20 -18.86 -8.05
C SER A 267 34.64 -18.35 -8.15
N ALA A 268 34.95 -17.18 -7.60
CA ALA A 268 36.30 -16.64 -7.57
C ALA A 268 37.28 -17.55 -6.79
N PHE A 269 36.80 -18.21 -5.73
CA PHE A 269 37.59 -19.17 -4.96
C PHE A 269 37.78 -20.49 -5.72
N SER A 270 36.74 -21.01 -6.37
CA SER A 270 36.82 -22.22 -7.20
C SER A 270 37.80 -22.03 -8.36
N ASP A 271 37.76 -20.88 -9.03
CA ASP A 271 38.71 -20.50 -10.08
C ASP A 271 40.14 -20.43 -9.55
N LEU A 272 40.34 -19.92 -8.33
CA LEU A 272 41.65 -19.94 -7.69
C LEU A 272 42.12 -21.36 -7.42
N ALA A 273 41.29 -22.18 -6.78
CA ALA A 273 41.63 -23.56 -6.45
C ALA A 273 42.06 -24.35 -7.70
N GLY A 274 41.34 -24.20 -8.82
CA GLY A 274 41.69 -24.83 -10.09
C GLY A 274 43.04 -24.35 -10.64
N LYS A 275 43.29 -23.04 -10.64
CA LYS A 275 44.55 -22.46 -11.14
C LYS A 275 45.74 -22.78 -10.24
N LEU A 276 45.50 -23.01 -8.94
CA LEU A 276 46.53 -23.41 -7.98
C LEU A 276 47.05 -24.83 -8.20
N LEU A 277 46.29 -25.70 -8.88
CA LEU A 277 46.79 -27.02 -9.29
C LEU A 277 47.96 -26.93 -10.29
N ALA A 278 48.18 -25.77 -10.93
CA ALA A 278 49.36 -25.55 -11.77
C ALA A 278 50.68 -25.47 -10.98
N LEU A 279 50.63 -25.11 -9.69
CA LEU A 279 51.83 -25.00 -8.85
C LEU A 279 52.53 -26.36 -8.64
N PRO A 280 51.85 -27.43 -8.16
CA PRO A 280 52.47 -28.75 -8.08
C PRO A 280 53.06 -29.24 -9.40
N VAL A 281 52.34 -29.02 -10.52
CA VAL A 281 52.81 -29.40 -11.86
C VAL A 281 54.11 -28.66 -12.22
N SER A 282 54.16 -27.36 -11.94
CA SER A 282 55.37 -26.55 -12.19
C SER A 282 56.56 -26.96 -11.30
N LEU A 283 56.31 -27.44 -10.08
CA LEU A 283 57.37 -27.96 -9.20
C LEU A 283 57.89 -29.31 -9.70
N VAL A 284 57.04 -30.19 -10.23
CA VAL A 284 57.47 -31.47 -10.84
C VAL A 284 58.39 -31.23 -12.04
N ALA A 285 58.18 -30.15 -12.79
CA ALA A 285 59.05 -29.78 -13.92
C ALA A 285 60.51 -29.47 -13.50
N LEU A 286 60.79 -29.20 -12.22
CA LEU A 286 62.16 -29.10 -11.70
C LEU A 286 62.93 -30.42 -11.82
N LEU A 287 62.25 -31.56 -11.71
CA LEU A 287 62.88 -32.88 -11.89
C LEU A 287 63.33 -33.08 -13.35
N ALA A 288 62.58 -32.55 -14.31
CA ALA A 288 62.95 -32.57 -15.72
C ALA A 288 64.17 -31.68 -15.99
N LEU A 289 64.20 -30.47 -15.40
CA LEU A 289 65.37 -29.57 -15.48
C LEU A 289 66.62 -30.22 -14.89
N ASN A 290 66.49 -30.92 -13.76
CA ASN A 290 67.62 -31.60 -13.13
C ASN A 290 68.21 -32.69 -14.05
N LYS A 291 67.35 -33.46 -14.73
CA LYS A 291 67.74 -34.54 -15.65
C LYS A 291 68.23 -34.09 -17.02
N ALA A 292 67.92 -32.88 -17.47
CA ALA A 292 68.31 -32.36 -18.78
C ALA A 292 69.84 -32.31 -18.95
N THR A 293 70.40 -32.79 -20.06
CA THR A 293 71.86 -32.83 -20.24
C THR A 293 72.34 -31.84 -21.30
N GLY A 294 71.50 -31.50 -22.28
CA GLY A 294 71.82 -30.52 -23.31
C GLY A 294 71.74 -29.07 -22.83
N LYS A 295 72.69 -28.21 -23.26
CA LYS A 295 72.66 -26.77 -22.94
C LYS A 295 71.36 -26.08 -23.39
N LEU A 296 70.86 -26.45 -24.58
CA LEU A 296 69.59 -25.95 -25.10
C LEU A 296 68.39 -26.45 -24.28
N GLU A 297 68.37 -27.73 -23.89
CA GLU A 297 67.31 -28.31 -23.06
C GLU A 297 67.21 -27.60 -21.70
N ILE A 298 68.37 -27.37 -21.06
CA ILE A 298 68.47 -26.67 -19.78
C ILE A 298 67.97 -25.22 -19.92
N ALA A 299 68.40 -24.51 -20.97
CA ALA A 299 67.99 -23.12 -21.21
C ALA A 299 66.47 -23.00 -21.47
N VAL A 300 65.90 -23.88 -22.29
CA VAL A 300 64.46 -23.92 -22.56
C VAL A 300 63.67 -24.25 -21.29
N ALA A 301 64.08 -25.27 -20.53
CA ALA A 301 63.41 -25.66 -19.29
C ALA A 301 63.45 -24.58 -18.22
N ALA A 302 64.61 -23.93 -18.01
CA ALA A 302 64.74 -22.83 -17.04
C ALA A 302 63.90 -21.61 -17.44
N THR A 303 63.93 -21.23 -18.72
CA THR A 303 63.12 -20.12 -19.23
C THR A 303 61.63 -20.42 -19.13
N GLY A 304 61.21 -21.66 -19.45
CA GLY A 304 59.83 -22.12 -19.30
C GLY A 304 59.32 -22.05 -17.85
N LEU A 305 60.14 -22.47 -16.88
CA LEU A 305 59.81 -22.35 -15.45
C LEU A 305 59.69 -20.89 -14.98
N PHE A 306 60.54 -20.01 -15.50
CA PHE A 306 60.46 -18.57 -15.23
C PHE A 306 59.18 -17.93 -15.81
N ILE A 307 58.87 -18.20 -17.09
CA ILE A 307 57.65 -17.72 -17.74
C ILE A 307 56.40 -18.25 -17.01
N THR A 308 56.41 -19.54 -16.62
CA THR A 308 55.31 -20.16 -15.87
C THR A 308 55.05 -19.44 -14.55
N SER A 309 56.11 -19.09 -13.80
CA SER A 309 55.98 -18.33 -12.56
C SER A 309 55.35 -16.95 -12.79
N LEU A 310 55.78 -16.23 -13.84
CA LEU A 310 55.19 -14.94 -14.21
C LEU A 310 53.70 -15.04 -14.58
N ILE A 311 53.33 -16.08 -15.33
CA ILE A 311 51.92 -16.33 -15.71
C ILE A 311 51.08 -16.60 -14.45
N ILE A 312 51.53 -17.48 -13.57
CA ILE A 312 50.81 -17.79 -12.32
C ILE A 312 50.68 -16.53 -11.45
N PHE A 313 51.74 -15.74 -11.31
CA PHE A 313 51.71 -14.48 -10.57
C PHE A 313 50.72 -13.47 -11.17
N GLY A 314 50.73 -13.28 -12.49
CA GLY A 314 49.79 -12.39 -13.19
C GLY A 314 48.32 -12.83 -13.02
N ILE A 315 48.06 -14.14 -13.05
CA ILE A 315 46.74 -14.72 -12.77
C ILE A 315 46.29 -14.40 -11.34
N LEU A 316 47.17 -14.54 -10.35
CA LEU A 316 46.86 -14.27 -8.95
C LEU A 316 46.58 -12.78 -8.69
N ILE A 317 47.33 -11.88 -9.33
CA ILE A 317 47.06 -10.43 -9.29
C ILE A 317 45.68 -10.11 -9.86
N ASN A 318 45.37 -10.64 -11.05
CA ASN A 318 44.07 -10.40 -11.69
C ASN A 318 42.92 -10.88 -10.79
N GLN A 319 43.10 -12.02 -10.12
CA GLN A 319 42.10 -12.51 -9.18
C GLN A 319 41.97 -11.62 -7.94
N ALA A 320 43.08 -11.10 -7.41
CA ALA A 320 43.05 -10.16 -6.28
C ALA A 320 42.26 -8.89 -6.64
N LEU A 321 42.47 -8.34 -7.84
CA LEU A 321 41.70 -7.21 -8.36
C LEU A 321 40.22 -7.56 -8.55
N ASN A 322 39.91 -8.79 -8.95
CA ASN A 322 38.52 -9.24 -9.09
C ASN A 322 37.80 -9.31 -7.73
N VAL A 323 38.45 -9.88 -6.72
CA VAL A 323 37.94 -9.92 -5.33
C VAL A 323 37.77 -8.51 -4.76
N GLN A 324 38.70 -7.59 -5.05
CA GLN A 324 38.58 -6.19 -4.64
C GLN A 324 37.38 -5.48 -5.29
N ARG A 325 37.16 -5.68 -6.60
CA ARG A 325 35.98 -5.13 -7.30
C ARG A 325 34.67 -5.68 -6.74
N LEU A 326 34.61 -6.98 -6.46
CA LEU A 326 33.45 -7.61 -5.81
C LEU A 326 33.18 -6.99 -4.44
N ASN A 327 34.23 -6.74 -3.65
CA ASN A 327 34.10 -6.08 -2.35
C ASN A 327 33.55 -4.66 -2.49
N ASN A 328 34.06 -3.86 -3.43
CA ASN A 328 33.62 -2.48 -3.59
C ASN A 328 32.17 -2.42 -4.08
N SER A 329 31.77 -3.34 -4.98
CA SER A 329 30.38 -3.47 -5.43
C SER A 329 29.45 -3.84 -4.28
N LEU A 330 29.91 -4.72 -3.38
CA LEU A 330 29.15 -5.07 -2.18
C LEU A 330 29.03 -3.85 -1.27
N GLU A 331 30.16 -3.24 -0.90
CA GLU A 331 30.19 -2.09 0.00
C GLU A 331 29.30 -0.94 -0.49
N ALA A 332 29.25 -0.66 -1.80
CA ALA A 332 28.34 0.32 -2.38
C ALA A 332 26.85 -0.04 -2.22
N SER A 333 26.47 -1.30 -2.46
CA SER A 333 25.10 -1.78 -2.20
C SER A 333 24.74 -1.65 -0.72
N PHE A 334 25.71 -1.94 0.15
CA PHE A 334 25.55 -1.86 1.61
C PHE A 334 25.48 -0.43 2.13
N ASP A 335 26.22 0.52 1.56
CA ASP A 335 26.25 1.90 2.01
C ASP A 335 24.88 2.58 1.88
N ASN A 336 24.14 2.25 0.82
CA ASN A 336 22.78 2.73 0.61
C ASN A 336 21.78 2.16 1.63
N LEU A 337 21.97 0.92 2.07
CA LEU A 337 21.18 0.26 3.12
C LEU A 337 21.56 0.76 4.52
N SER A 338 22.86 0.96 4.74
CA SER A 338 23.52 1.43 5.97
C SER A 338 23.08 2.83 6.39
N LYS A 339 22.95 3.77 5.45
CA LYS A 339 22.50 5.13 5.76
C LYS A 339 21.10 5.19 6.38
N LYS A 340 20.30 4.14 6.24
CA LYS A 340 18.94 4.04 6.79
C LYS A 340 18.83 3.06 7.96
N LEU A 341 19.93 2.42 8.37
CA LEU A 341 19.93 1.28 9.29
C LEU A 341 19.33 1.62 10.66
N THR A 342 19.56 2.82 11.17
CA THR A 342 19.02 3.31 12.46
C THR A 342 17.49 3.40 12.48
N THR A 343 16.87 3.49 11.30
CA THR A 343 15.41 3.56 11.13
C THR A 343 14.77 2.17 11.10
N TYR A 344 15.57 1.11 10.98
CA TYR A 344 15.08 -0.26 10.90
C TYR A 344 14.97 -0.94 12.27
N PRO A 345 14.04 -1.88 12.44
CA PRO A 345 13.92 -2.63 13.68
C PRO A 345 15.17 -3.49 13.96
N LYS A 346 15.47 -3.70 15.25
CA LYS A 346 16.71 -4.30 15.77
C LYS A 346 17.01 -5.70 15.22
N ASN A 347 15.99 -6.48 14.86
CA ASN A 347 16.15 -7.80 14.27
C ASN A 347 16.81 -7.74 12.88
N LEU A 348 16.38 -6.82 12.01
CA LEU A 348 16.99 -6.65 10.69
C LEU A 348 18.40 -6.08 10.81
N GLN A 349 18.61 -5.13 11.71
CA GLN A 349 19.94 -4.60 12.01
C GLN A 349 20.91 -5.74 12.35
N ARG A 350 20.53 -6.62 13.29
CA ARG A 350 21.34 -7.78 13.68
C ARG A 350 21.62 -8.73 12.52
N LEU A 351 20.61 -9.03 11.70
CA LEU A 351 20.79 -9.92 10.53
C LEU A 351 21.81 -9.32 9.56
N ILE A 352 21.64 -8.04 9.20
CA ILE A 352 22.55 -7.34 8.29
C ILE A 352 23.96 -7.28 8.88
N GLU A 353 24.11 -6.90 10.15
CA GLU A 353 25.41 -6.85 10.83
C GLU A 353 26.11 -8.22 10.85
N SER A 354 25.36 -9.29 11.11
CA SER A 354 25.92 -10.65 11.16
C SER A 354 26.43 -11.10 9.79
N SER A 355 25.67 -10.84 8.72
CA SER A 355 26.07 -11.13 7.35
C SER A 355 27.29 -10.30 6.91
N ILE A 356 27.37 -9.01 7.28
CA ILE A 356 28.54 -8.16 7.02
C ILE A 356 29.79 -8.76 7.65
N LYS A 357 29.68 -9.20 8.91
CA LYS A 357 30.78 -9.83 9.63
C LYS A 357 31.25 -11.10 8.92
N ASN A 358 30.32 -11.92 8.43
CA ASN A 358 30.63 -13.14 7.70
C ASN A 358 31.35 -12.84 6.37
N ILE A 359 30.83 -11.88 5.59
CA ILE A 359 31.44 -11.42 4.33
C ILE A 359 32.86 -10.89 4.55
N ARG A 360 33.07 -10.04 5.57
CA ARG A 360 34.41 -9.53 5.92
C ARG A 360 35.37 -10.64 6.32
N THR A 361 34.87 -11.67 7.01
CA THR A 361 35.66 -12.82 7.40
C THR A 361 36.08 -13.63 6.17
N GLN A 362 35.16 -13.92 5.25
CA GLN A 362 35.46 -14.60 4.00
C GLN A 362 36.48 -13.82 3.14
N LYS A 363 36.33 -12.49 3.06
CA LYS A 363 37.31 -11.60 2.38
C LYS A 363 38.72 -11.77 2.93
N LYS A 364 38.87 -11.76 4.26
CA LYS A 364 40.18 -11.91 4.91
C LYS A 364 40.82 -13.25 4.55
N VAL A 365 40.05 -14.33 4.58
CA VAL A 365 40.53 -15.67 4.21
C VAL A 365 41.00 -15.67 2.75
N VAL A 366 40.17 -15.25 1.80
CA VAL A 366 40.54 -15.22 0.37
C VAL A 366 41.75 -14.33 0.10
N SER A 367 41.84 -13.16 0.74
CA SER A 367 42.98 -12.25 0.59
C SER A 367 44.28 -12.85 1.15
N ALA A 368 44.21 -13.47 2.33
CA ALA A 368 45.36 -14.15 2.92
C ALA A 368 45.83 -15.32 2.04
N THR A 369 44.89 -16.10 1.50
CA THR A 369 45.16 -17.19 0.56
C THR A 369 45.86 -16.67 -0.71
N LEU A 370 45.37 -15.57 -1.29
CA LEU A 370 45.98 -14.95 -2.47
C LEU A 370 47.42 -14.47 -2.21
N ILE A 371 47.68 -13.81 -1.07
CA ILE A 371 49.02 -13.34 -0.70
C ILE A 371 49.97 -14.53 -0.53
N ALA A 372 49.56 -15.55 0.21
CA ALA A 372 50.37 -16.75 0.42
C ALA A 372 50.75 -17.43 -0.89
N PHE A 373 49.79 -17.58 -1.81
CA PHE A 373 50.05 -18.21 -3.10
C PHE A 373 50.81 -17.31 -4.08
N SER A 374 50.67 -15.99 -3.98
CA SER A 374 51.46 -15.05 -4.78
C SER A 374 52.94 -15.18 -4.42
N ALA A 375 53.27 -15.31 -3.14
CA ALA A 375 54.63 -15.61 -2.71
C ALA A 375 55.11 -16.98 -3.22
N LEU A 376 54.26 -18.01 -3.13
CA LEU A 376 54.59 -19.37 -3.57
C LEU A 376 54.76 -19.49 -5.11
N SER A 377 54.19 -18.57 -5.88
CA SER A 377 54.29 -18.58 -7.35
C SER A 377 55.72 -18.48 -7.88
N PHE A 378 56.65 -17.92 -7.09
CA PHE A 378 58.08 -17.83 -7.43
C PHE A 378 58.88 -19.07 -7.06
N ALA A 379 58.31 -20.03 -6.35
CA ALA A 379 58.99 -21.26 -5.94
C ALA A 379 59.59 -22.05 -7.12
N PRO A 380 58.92 -22.22 -8.28
CA PRO A 380 59.51 -22.93 -9.42
C PRO A 380 60.74 -22.20 -10.00
N SER A 381 60.71 -20.86 -10.07
CA SER A 381 61.85 -20.09 -10.56
C SER A 381 63.03 -20.11 -9.59
N ILE A 382 62.76 -19.96 -8.29
CA ILE A 382 63.78 -20.10 -7.25
C ILE A 382 64.38 -21.51 -7.27
N GLY A 383 63.54 -22.54 -7.38
CA GLY A 383 63.98 -23.93 -7.53
C GLY A 383 64.84 -24.14 -8.76
N ALA A 384 64.50 -23.53 -9.90
CA ALA A 384 65.28 -23.61 -11.12
C ALA A 384 66.68 -22.99 -10.94
N ILE A 385 66.77 -21.83 -10.28
CA ILE A 385 68.04 -21.17 -9.96
C ILE A 385 68.89 -22.07 -9.05
N ILE A 386 68.29 -22.69 -8.03
CA ILE A 386 68.99 -23.60 -7.12
C ILE A 386 69.54 -24.84 -7.87
N VAL A 387 68.72 -25.47 -8.72
CA VAL A 387 69.15 -26.63 -9.53
C VAL A 387 70.29 -26.26 -10.46
N LEU A 388 70.21 -25.10 -11.12
CA LEU A 388 71.28 -24.59 -11.98
C LEU A 388 72.56 -24.30 -11.19
N TYR A 389 72.44 -23.70 -10.01
CA TYR A 389 73.58 -23.41 -9.14
C TYR A 389 74.34 -24.70 -8.80
N PHE A 390 73.66 -25.72 -8.26
CA PHE A 390 74.31 -26.99 -7.93
C PHE A 390 74.92 -27.71 -9.14
N LYS A 391 74.27 -27.63 -10.30
CA LYS A 391 74.74 -28.28 -11.53
C LYS A 391 76.00 -27.65 -12.12
N TYR A 392 76.16 -26.34 -11.96
CA TYR A 392 77.30 -25.59 -12.52
C TYR A 392 78.33 -25.15 -11.47
N GLN A 393 78.15 -25.44 -10.19
CA GLN A 393 79.09 -25.09 -9.12
C GLN A 393 80.49 -25.67 -9.33
N GLU A 394 80.59 -26.96 -9.61
CA GLU A 394 81.85 -27.68 -9.89
C GLU A 394 82.62 -27.13 -11.13
N PRO A 395 82.00 -26.98 -12.32
CA PRO A 395 82.69 -26.44 -13.49
C PRO A 395 83.03 -24.95 -13.35
N ILE A 396 82.24 -24.17 -12.61
CA ILE A 396 82.55 -22.76 -12.33
C ILE A 396 83.74 -22.65 -11.37
N ASN A 397 83.75 -23.41 -10.28
CA ASN A 397 84.84 -23.39 -9.30
C ASN A 397 86.16 -23.82 -9.94
N SER A 398 86.17 -24.89 -10.75
CA SER A 398 87.37 -25.34 -11.46
C SER A 398 87.84 -24.36 -12.55
N TRP A 399 86.93 -23.59 -13.16
CA TRP A 399 87.29 -22.50 -14.08
C TRP A 399 87.91 -21.31 -13.32
N VAL A 400 87.34 -20.94 -12.17
CA VAL A 400 87.85 -19.88 -11.30
C VAL A 400 89.23 -20.24 -10.73
N GLU A 401 89.44 -21.46 -10.26
CA GLU A 401 90.76 -21.93 -9.80
C GLU A 401 91.82 -21.90 -10.91
N LYS A 402 91.45 -22.27 -12.15
CA LYS A 402 92.36 -22.15 -13.30
C LYS A 402 92.71 -20.70 -13.63
N LEU A 403 91.76 -19.77 -13.46
CA LEU A 403 91.99 -18.33 -13.65
C LEU A 403 92.89 -17.75 -12.55
N ILE A 404 92.74 -18.22 -11.31
CA ILE A 404 93.58 -17.81 -10.19
C ILE A 404 95.01 -18.38 -10.32
N GLN A 405 95.19 -19.58 -10.87
CA GLN A 405 96.51 -20.17 -11.13
C GLN A 405 97.24 -19.56 -12.35
N GLN A 406 96.55 -18.80 -13.21
CA GLN A 406 97.14 -18.13 -14.38
C GLN A 406 97.48 -16.65 -14.15
N CYS A 407 97.11 -16.09 -13.00
CA CYS A 407 97.59 -14.81 -12.47
C CYS A 407 98.76 -15.06 -11.52
#